data_AF-A0A2Z2PIG3-F1
#
_entry.id   AF-A0A2Z2PIG3-F1
#
_cell.length_a   1.000
_cell.length_b   1.000
_cell.length_c   1.000
_cell.angle_alpha   90.00
_cell.angle_beta   90.00
_cell.angle_gamma   90.00
#
_symmetry.space_group_name_H-M   'P 1'
#
loop_
_entity.id
_entity.type
_entity.pdbx_description
1 polymer ?
#
loop_
_entity_poly.entity_id
_entity_poly.type
_entity_poly.pdbx_seq_one_letter_code
_entity_poly.pdbx_strand_id
1 'polypeptide(L)'
;MARREREGRAVRTLSESDYLLGVADETRLGALRFRWVGDEVFQAPIQTGVPAIIELGRLVQITERILRDEETDEDLQLIFAPGSSLGGARPKASVVDQHGHLSIAKFPKETDEYSIETWEEVALRLAEKAGIATPQHQLVEVAGKAVMLSRRFDRNGAIRIPFLSAMAMMGARDGERGSYPEIVDAIAEHGARGKEDAHALYRRVVFNVLISNVDDHLRNHGFLWSGKAGWSLSPAYDLNPVPTDVKARVLSTNIDLDESTCSLDLLEAASEYFALTLAQARGIIRDVATVTATWRDTAKAVGARGSEITRMASAFEHSDLNRALTV
;
A
#
# COMPACT_ATOMS: atom_id res chain seq x y z
N MET A 1 10.96 13.59 22.25
CA MET A 1 11.23 13.19 23.66
C MET A 1 11.79 14.34 24.53
N ALA A 2 12.62 15.25 24.00
CA ALA A 2 13.35 16.24 24.79
C ALA A 2 12.54 17.41 25.40
N ARG A 3 11.27 17.63 25.02
CA ARG A 3 10.46 18.76 25.53
C ARG A 3 9.52 18.39 26.68
N ARG A 4 9.17 17.11 26.83
CA ARG A 4 8.20 16.65 27.86
C ARG A 4 8.77 16.72 29.29
N GLU A 5 10.09 16.69 29.43
CA GLU A 5 10.76 16.88 30.73
C GLU A 5 10.68 18.32 31.25
N ARG A 6 10.43 19.32 30.38
CA ARG A 6 10.37 20.74 30.78
C ARG A 6 9.01 21.19 31.34
N GLU A 7 7.94 20.40 31.19
CA GLU A 7 6.58 20.81 31.57
C GLU A 7 5.99 20.10 32.81
N GLY A 8 6.73 19.18 33.45
CA GLY A 8 6.22 18.46 34.64
C GLY A 8 4.93 17.66 34.39
N ARG A 9 4.57 17.43 33.12
CA ARG A 9 3.44 16.60 32.73
C ARG A 9 3.86 15.14 32.83
N ALA A 10 3.14 14.37 33.65
CA ALA A 10 3.34 12.93 33.75
C ALA A 10 3.36 12.30 32.35
N VAL A 11 4.33 11.42 32.10
CA VAL A 11 4.43 10.65 30.85
C VAL A 11 3.18 9.77 30.76
N ARG A 12 2.14 10.28 30.09
CA ARG A 12 0.91 9.53 29.82
C ARG A 12 1.23 8.53 28.71
N THR A 13 1.11 7.24 29.02
CA THR A 13 1.10 6.17 28.02
C THR A 13 -0.07 6.43 27.07
N LEU A 14 0.21 6.64 25.79
CA LEU A 14 -0.82 6.77 24.77
C LEU A 14 -1.49 5.40 24.56
N SER A 15 -2.81 5.39 24.60
CA SER A 15 -3.63 4.23 24.25
C SER A 15 -3.94 4.22 22.75
N GLU A 16 -4.42 3.08 22.22
CA GLU A 16 -4.86 2.97 20.82
C GLU A 16 -5.94 4.00 20.45
N SER A 17 -6.82 4.34 21.41
CA SER A 17 -7.85 5.36 21.22
C SER A 17 -7.25 6.77 21.12
N ASP A 18 -6.12 7.06 21.79
CA ASP A 18 -5.42 8.33 21.63
C ASP A 18 -4.83 8.45 20.21
N TYR A 19 -4.26 7.38 19.65
CA TYR A 19 -3.80 7.35 18.25
C TYR A 19 -4.95 7.44 17.26
N LEU A 20 -6.06 6.74 17.54
CA LEU A 20 -7.25 6.80 16.73
C LEU A 20 -7.78 8.23 16.71
N LEU A 21 -7.98 8.87 17.85
CA LEU A 21 -8.52 10.23 17.94
C LEU A 21 -7.53 11.32 17.51
N GLY A 22 -6.22 11.03 17.48
CA GLY A 22 -5.16 11.95 17.05
C GLY A 22 -5.11 12.21 15.54
N VAL A 23 -5.88 11.49 14.73
CA VAL A 23 -5.96 11.68 13.27
C VAL A 23 -7.12 12.60 12.89
N ALA A 24 -6.88 13.57 12.01
CA ALA A 24 -7.93 14.43 11.46
C ALA A 24 -9.06 13.62 10.79
N ASP A 25 -10.31 13.91 11.15
CA ASP A 25 -11.50 13.24 10.61
C ASP A 25 -11.46 13.14 9.08
N GLU A 26 -11.16 14.24 8.38
CA GLU A 26 -11.10 14.30 6.91
C GLU A 26 -10.16 13.25 6.30
N THR A 27 -9.00 13.05 6.94
CA THR A 27 -7.92 12.18 6.47
C THR A 27 -8.03 10.73 6.97
N ARG A 28 -9.06 10.39 7.74
CA ARG A 28 -9.19 9.04 8.32
C ARG A 28 -9.39 7.95 7.27
N LEU A 29 -8.73 6.80 7.39
CA LEU A 29 -8.95 5.66 6.48
C LEU A 29 -10.38 5.12 6.59
N GLY A 30 -10.99 4.80 5.45
CA GLY A 30 -12.37 4.34 5.34
C GLY A 30 -13.40 5.44 5.66
N ALA A 31 -14.54 5.00 6.21
CA ALA A 31 -15.69 5.85 6.49
C ALA A 31 -16.03 5.99 7.97
N LEU A 32 -15.20 5.46 8.88
CA LEU A 32 -15.39 5.67 10.31
C LEU A 32 -15.13 7.13 10.67
N ARG A 33 -15.94 7.65 11.59
CA ARG A 33 -15.87 9.02 12.10
C ARG A 33 -16.19 9.00 13.58
N PHE A 34 -15.50 9.84 14.35
CA PHE A 34 -15.64 9.87 15.81
C PHE A 34 -16.08 11.26 16.25
N ARG A 35 -17.01 11.32 17.20
CA ARG A 35 -17.46 12.54 17.86
C ARG A 35 -17.75 12.21 19.32
N TRP A 36 -17.70 13.22 20.19
CA TRP A 36 -18.16 13.04 21.56
C TRP A 36 -19.68 12.92 21.58
N VAL A 37 -20.20 12.20 22.57
CA VAL A 37 -21.64 12.09 22.78
C VAL A 37 -22.17 13.48 23.15
N GLY A 38 -23.15 13.97 22.40
CA GLY A 38 -23.72 15.32 22.56
C GLY A 38 -23.14 16.37 21.61
N ASP A 39 -22.03 16.07 20.93
CA ASP A 39 -21.44 16.98 19.93
C ASP A 39 -22.01 16.71 18.53
N GLU A 40 -22.20 17.77 17.75
CA GLU A 40 -22.52 17.70 16.31
C GLU A 40 -21.26 17.65 15.44
N VAL A 41 -20.12 18.05 15.98
CA VAL A 41 -18.84 18.17 15.26
C VAL A 41 -17.99 16.93 15.49
N PHE A 42 -17.47 16.36 14.39
CA PHE A 42 -16.54 15.24 14.45
C PHE A 42 -15.14 15.68 14.91
N GLN A 43 -14.42 14.79 15.57
CA GLN A 43 -13.09 15.03 16.09
C GLN A 43 -12.09 15.30 14.96
N ALA A 44 -11.70 16.56 14.82
CA ALA A 44 -10.66 17.04 13.90
C ALA A 44 -9.53 17.68 14.72
N PRO A 45 -8.61 16.88 15.29
CA PRO A 45 -7.53 17.40 16.13
C PRO A 45 -6.61 18.39 15.40
N ILE A 46 -6.55 18.36 14.07
CA ILE A 46 -5.76 19.28 13.25
C ILE A 46 -6.65 20.47 12.85
N GLN A 47 -6.33 21.67 13.33
CA GLN A 47 -7.07 22.91 12.98
C GLN A 47 -6.74 23.43 11.58
N THR A 48 -5.53 23.16 11.09
CA THR A 48 -5.11 23.41 9.71
C THR A 48 -5.60 22.25 8.84
N GLY A 49 -6.46 22.53 7.85
CA GLY A 49 -6.98 21.51 6.94
C GLY A 49 -5.89 20.73 6.19
N VAL A 50 -6.31 19.81 5.32
CA VAL A 50 -5.37 18.97 4.56
C VAL A 50 -4.50 19.85 3.63
N PRO A 51 -3.15 19.74 3.69
CA PRO A 51 -2.25 20.51 2.84
C PRO A 51 -2.54 20.33 1.35
N ALA A 52 -2.40 21.41 0.58
CA ALA A 52 -2.53 21.32 -0.88
C ALA A 52 -1.24 20.76 -1.51
N ILE A 53 -1.33 20.19 -2.71
CA ILE A 53 -0.17 19.67 -3.47
C ILE A 53 0.95 20.70 -3.68
N ILE A 54 0.62 21.99 -3.72
CA ILE A 54 1.62 23.07 -3.83
C ILE A 54 2.53 23.18 -2.59
N GLU A 55 2.12 22.61 -1.46
CA GLU A 55 2.89 22.57 -0.22
C GLU A 55 3.85 21.37 -0.14
N LEU A 56 3.95 20.53 -1.19
CA LEU A 56 4.84 19.36 -1.18
C LEU A 56 6.29 19.73 -0.87
N GLY A 57 6.78 20.89 -1.33
CA GLY A 57 8.14 21.35 -1.01
C GLY A 57 8.35 21.57 0.49
N ARG A 58 7.35 22.12 1.18
CA ARG A 58 7.36 22.27 2.65
C ARG A 58 7.29 20.90 3.32
N LEU A 59 6.43 20.00 2.83
CA LEU A 59 6.31 18.65 3.39
C LEU A 59 7.61 17.84 3.26
N VAL A 60 8.32 17.93 2.14
CA VAL A 60 9.65 17.31 1.98
C VAL A 60 10.61 17.80 3.07
N GLN A 61 10.71 19.11 3.30
CA GLN A 61 11.56 19.65 4.37
C GLN A 61 11.15 19.18 5.77
N ILE A 62 9.84 19.02 6.00
CA ILE A 62 9.33 18.47 7.26
C ILE A 62 9.76 17.02 7.44
N THR A 63 9.62 16.20 6.39
CA THR A 63 10.02 14.78 6.45
C THR A 63 11.51 14.61 6.72
N GLU A 64 12.36 15.47 6.16
CA GLU A 64 13.79 15.46 6.45
C GLU A 64 14.11 15.78 7.91
N ARG A 65 13.42 16.76 8.51
CA ARG A 65 13.57 17.05 9.94
C ARG A 65 13.17 15.86 10.80
N ILE A 66 12.04 15.22 10.49
CA ILE A 66 11.57 14.01 11.20
C ILE A 66 12.59 12.88 11.10
N LEU A 67 13.18 12.67 9.92
CA LEU A 67 14.18 11.61 9.73
C LEU A 67 15.51 11.89 10.45
N ARG A 68 15.77 13.15 10.83
CA ARG A 68 16.96 13.58 11.60
C ARG A 68 16.67 13.75 13.09
N ASP A 69 15.47 13.39 13.56
CA ASP A 69 14.98 13.64 14.92
C ASP A 69 15.01 15.14 15.32
N GLU A 70 14.80 16.02 14.34
CA GLU A 70 14.81 17.50 14.46
C GLU A 70 13.41 18.12 14.32
N GLU A 71 12.35 17.33 14.44
CA GLU A 71 10.99 17.76 14.17
C GLU A 71 10.33 18.57 15.29
N THR A 72 9.38 19.41 14.90
CA THR A 72 8.49 20.14 15.82
C THR A 72 7.15 19.41 16.04
N ASP A 73 6.39 19.81 17.06
CA ASP A 73 5.04 19.27 17.27
C ASP A 73 4.09 19.58 16.09
N GLU A 74 4.30 20.70 15.38
CA GLU A 74 3.55 21.07 14.18
C GLU A 74 3.94 20.22 12.96
N ASP A 75 5.23 19.90 12.83
CA ASP A 75 5.76 19.02 11.80
C ASP A 75 5.10 17.63 11.86
N LEU A 76 5.00 17.09 13.08
CA LEU A 76 4.33 15.83 13.36
C LEU A 76 2.85 15.88 12.95
N GLN A 77 2.14 17.00 13.17
CA GLN A 77 0.73 17.11 12.76
C GLN A 77 0.53 17.04 11.23
N LEU A 78 1.51 17.48 10.44
CA LEU A 78 1.42 17.53 8.98
C LEU A 78 1.85 16.22 8.29
N ILE A 79 2.77 15.46 8.90
CA ILE A 79 3.41 14.27 8.30
C ILE A 79 2.88 12.94 8.86
N PHE A 80 1.77 12.95 9.63
CA PHE A 80 1.09 11.70 9.99
C PHE A 80 -0.24 11.53 9.26
N ALA A 81 -0.24 10.62 8.29
CA ALA A 81 -1.47 9.93 7.92
C ALA A 81 -1.84 8.86 8.98
N PRO A 82 -3.13 8.54 9.15
CA PRO A 82 -3.58 7.44 10.02
C PRO A 82 -2.86 6.11 9.72
N GLY A 83 -2.39 5.43 10.77
CA GLY A 83 -2.07 4.00 10.72
C GLY A 83 -0.60 3.62 10.44
N SER A 84 0.36 4.52 10.60
CA SER A 84 1.80 4.18 10.66
C SER A 84 2.41 4.54 12.01
N SER A 85 3.14 3.61 12.63
CA SER A 85 3.90 3.83 13.85
C SER A 85 5.07 4.79 13.61
N LEU A 86 5.48 5.54 14.65
CA LEU A 86 6.58 6.52 14.61
C LEU A 86 7.98 5.89 14.41
N GLY A 87 8.12 4.56 14.53
CA GLY A 87 9.43 3.90 14.49
C GLY A 87 9.81 3.44 13.08
N GLY A 88 10.64 4.20 12.38
CA GLY A 88 11.35 3.74 11.18
C GLY A 88 10.52 3.56 9.90
N ALA A 89 9.20 3.78 9.95
CA ALA A 89 8.32 3.77 8.79
C ALA A 89 8.56 4.98 7.86
N ARG A 90 8.38 4.79 6.54
CA ARG A 90 8.54 5.90 5.58
C ARG A 90 7.50 6.99 5.82
N PRO A 91 7.90 8.28 5.80
CA PRO A 91 6.98 9.38 6.01
C PRO A 91 5.89 9.43 4.94
N LYS A 92 4.67 9.74 5.36
CA LYS A 92 3.52 9.86 4.46
C LYS A 92 2.56 10.94 4.94
N ALA A 93 2.03 11.74 4.02
CA ALA A 93 1.07 12.81 4.35
C ALA A 93 -0.19 12.66 3.53
N SER A 94 -1.33 13.06 4.10
CA SER A 94 -2.53 13.30 3.30
C SER A 94 -2.41 14.67 2.64
N VAL A 95 -2.70 14.75 1.34
CA VAL A 95 -2.66 15.98 0.56
C VAL A 95 -3.91 16.09 -0.32
N VAL A 96 -4.29 17.30 -0.70
CA VAL A 96 -5.31 17.53 -1.74
C VAL A 96 -4.60 17.77 -3.07
N ASP A 97 -4.90 16.95 -4.07
CA ASP A 97 -4.33 17.09 -5.41
C ASP A 97 -4.87 18.35 -6.13
N GLN A 98 -4.28 18.68 -7.28
CA GLN A 98 -4.66 19.84 -8.10
C GLN A 98 -6.12 19.84 -8.58
N HIS A 99 -6.83 18.71 -8.44
CA HIS A 99 -8.23 18.53 -8.81
C HIS A 99 -9.15 18.48 -7.58
N GLY A 100 -8.65 18.74 -6.38
CA GLY A 100 -9.44 18.72 -5.14
C GLY A 100 -9.63 17.33 -4.54
N HIS A 101 -8.91 16.30 -5.00
CA HIS A 101 -9.05 14.95 -4.46
C HIS A 101 -8.03 14.65 -3.37
N LEU A 102 -8.52 14.01 -2.31
CA LEU A 102 -7.67 13.52 -1.23
C LEU A 102 -6.74 12.42 -1.74
N SER A 103 -5.46 12.60 -1.49
CA SER A 103 -4.37 11.73 -1.92
C SER A 103 -3.40 11.49 -0.77
N ILE A 104 -2.58 10.45 -0.90
CA ILE A 104 -1.48 10.16 0.00
C ILE A 104 -0.18 10.47 -0.75
N ALA A 105 0.63 11.36 -0.17
CA ALA A 105 2.00 11.60 -0.59
C ALA A 105 2.93 10.70 0.21
N LYS A 106 3.78 9.93 -0.47
CA LYS A 106 4.83 9.08 0.10
C LYS A 106 6.18 9.69 -0.21
N PHE A 107 7.00 9.84 0.83
CA PHE A 107 8.25 10.59 0.76
C PHE A 107 9.47 9.68 0.91
N PRO A 108 10.56 9.98 0.19
CA PRO A 108 11.78 9.18 0.23
C PRO A 108 12.47 9.28 1.57
N LYS A 109 13.18 8.22 1.95
CA LYS A 109 14.08 8.24 3.09
C LYS A 109 15.52 8.47 2.60
N GLU A 110 16.27 9.32 3.29
CA GLU A 110 17.66 9.63 2.87
C GLU A 110 18.60 8.42 2.93
N THR A 111 18.26 7.41 3.72
CA THR A 111 19.03 6.17 3.85
C THR A 111 18.70 5.12 2.80
N ASP A 112 17.76 5.38 1.89
CA ASP A 112 17.39 4.40 0.86
C ASP A 112 18.49 4.29 -0.21
N GLU A 113 18.86 3.07 -0.58
CA GLU A 113 19.86 2.80 -1.63
C GLU A 113 19.37 3.18 -3.04
N TYR A 114 18.04 3.22 -3.22
CA TYR A 114 17.34 3.51 -4.47
C TYR A 114 15.98 4.16 -4.16
N SER A 115 15.39 4.91 -5.11
CA SER A 115 14.13 5.61 -4.86
C SER A 115 12.94 4.65 -4.81
N ILE A 116 12.41 4.41 -3.62
CA ILE A 116 11.29 3.50 -3.43
C ILE A 116 10.03 4.02 -4.11
N GLU A 117 9.81 5.34 -4.08
CA GLU A 117 8.70 6.05 -4.72
C GLU A 117 8.70 5.81 -6.23
N THR A 118 9.88 5.87 -6.84
CA THR A 118 10.04 5.59 -8.27
C THR A 118 9.70 4.13 -8.59
N TRP A 119 10.12 3.19 -7.75
CA TRP A 119 9.86 1.76 -7.98
C TRP A 119 8.42 1.35 -7.66
N GLU A 120 7.73 2.05 -6.75
CA GLU A 120 6.29 1.91 -6.57
C GLU A 120 5.51 2.44 -7.79
N GLU A 121 5.90 3.58 -8.36
CA GLU A 121 5.31 4.08 -9.62
C GLU A 121 5.51 3.07 -10.77
N VAL A 122 6.71 2.49 -10.90
CA VAL A 122 6.98 1.45 -11.91
C VAL A 122 6.09 0.23 -11.68
N ALA A 123 5.97 -0.23 -10.44
CA ALA A 123 5.13 -1.38 -10.11
C ALA A 123 3.64 -1.11 -10.37
N LEU A 124 3.12 0.07 -10.02
CA LEU A 124 1.73 0.41 -10.27
C LEU A 124 1.41 0.55 -11.76
N ARG A 125 2.32 1.13 -12.57
CA ARG A 125 2.16 1.15 -14.04
C ARG A 125 2.17 -0.25 -14.64
N LEU A 126 3.01 -1.16 -14.14
CA LEU A 126 3.01 -2.55 -14.58
C LEU A 126 1.75 -3.28 -14.15
N ALA A 127 1.26 -3.03 -12.93
CA ALA A 127 0.03 -3.62 -12.42
C ALA A 127 -1.19 -3.19 -13.26
N GLU A 128 -1.31 -1.91 -13.58
CA GLU A 128 -2.38 -1.39 -14.45
C GLU A 128 -2.35 -2.06 -15.83
N LYS A 129 -1.18 -2.12 -16.47
CA LYS A 129 -0.99 -2.81 -17.76
C LYS A 129 -1.30 -4.31 -17.67
N ALA A 130 -1.07 -4.93 -16.52
CA ALA A 130 -1.37 -6.33 -16.24
C ALA A 130 -2.86 -6.57 -15.90
N GLY A 131 -3.71 -5.55 -15.98
CA GLY A 131 -5.15 -5.66 -15.70
C GLY A 131 -5.49 -5.71 -14.21
N ILE A 132 -4.59 -5.24 -13.34
CA ILE A 132 -4.84 -5.09 -11.91
C ILE A 132 -5.34 -3.67 -11.67
N ALA A 133 -6.50 -3.54 -11.01
CA ALA A 133 -7.02 -2.23 -10.63
C ALA A 133 -6.05 -1.53 -9.65
N THR A 134 -5.68 -0.29 -9.94
CA THR A 134 -4.81 0.57 -9.11
C THR A 134 -5.53 1.88 -8.79
N PRO A 135 -5.17 2.59 -7.70
CA PRO A 135 -5.58 3.98 -7.53
C PRO A 135 -5.00 4.83 -8.66
N GLN A 136 -5.56 6.01 -8.91
CA GLN A 136 -4.82 7.00 -9.68
C GLN A 136 -3.54 7.37 -8.93
N HIS A 137 -2.42 7.36 -9.63
CA HIS A 137 -1.12 7.59 -9.03
C HIS A 137 -0.25 8.46 -9.93
N GLN A 138 0.74 9.11 -9.33
CA GLN A 138 1.67 9.98 -10.03
C GLN A 138 2.96 10.14 -9.25
N LEU A 139 4.09 9.98 -9.95
CA LEU A 139 5.39 10.40 -9.44
C LEU A 139 5.61 11.89 -9.74
N VAL A 140 5.90 12.66 -8.70
CA VAL A 140 6.19 14.10 -8.81
C VAL A 140 7.60 14.36 -8.29
N GLU A 141 8.37 15.16 -9.03
CA GLU A 141 9.67 15.64 -8.55
C GLU A 141 9.51 16.94 -7.78
N VAL A 142 10.01 16.98 -6.55
CA VAL A 142 9.93 18.13 -5.65
C VAL A 142 11.31 18.35 -5.05
N ALA A 143 11.91 19.51 -5.34
CA ALA A 143 13.27 19.85 -4.90
C ALA A 143 14.32 18.76 -5.20
N GLY A 144 14.21 18.13 -6.38
CA GLY A 144 15.11 17.05 -6.82
C GLY A 144 14.87 15.69 -6.14
N LYS A 145 13.78 15.55 -5.37
CA LYS A 145 13.36 14.30 -4.73
C LYS A 145 12.06 13.78 -5.36
N ALA A 146 11.99 12.48 -5.60
CA ALA A 146 10.79 11.84 -6.10
C ALA A 146 9.79 11.65 -4.96
N VAL A 147 8.55 12.10 -5.14
CA VAL A 147 7.43 11.94 -4.21
C VAL A 147 6.32 11.20 -4.94
N MET A 148 5.87 10.09 -4.39
CA MET A 148 4.80 9.31 -4.97
C MET A 148 3.45 9.77 -4.43
N LEU A 149 2.54 10.17 -5.32
CA LEU A 149 1.16 10.52 -5.01
C LEU A 149 0.25 9.36 -5.37
N SER A 150 -0.64 8.99 -4.45
CA SER A 150 -1.66 7.98 -4.67
C SER A 150 -3.01 8.53 -4.24
N ARG A 151 -3.95 8.67 -5.18
CA ARG A 151 -5.31 9.12 -4.89
C ARG A 151 -6.02 8.07 -4.04
N ARG A 152 -6.73 8.55 -3.03
CA ARG A 152 -7.48 7.67 -2.15
C ARG A 152 -8.70 7.07 -2.83
N PHE A 153 -8.67 5.75 -2.98
CA PHE A 153 -9.78 4.98 -3.54
C PHE A 153 -10.96 4.79 -2.57
N ASP A 154 -10.79 5.11 -1.29
CA ASP A 154 -11.85 5.08 -0.27
C ASP A 154 -12.58 6.44 -0.17
N ARG A 155 -12.47 7.26 -1.22
CA ARG A 155 -13.10 8.56 -1.38
C ARG A 155 -13.72 8.68 -2.77
N ASN A 156 -14.93 9.24 -2.82
CA ASN A 156 -15.58 9.67 -4.04
C ASN A 156 -16.17 11.08 -3.81
N GLY A 157 -15.36 12.10 -4.09
CA GLY A 157 -15.66 13.48 -3.67
C GLY A 157 -15.82 13.56 -2.15
N ALA A 158 -16.95 14.09 -1.68
CA ALA A 158 -17.28 14.17 -0.27
C ALA A 158 -17.71 12.81 0.35
N ILE A 159 -18.01 11.80 -0.47
CA ILE A 159 -18.45 10.49 0.00
C ILE A 159 -17.24 9.68 0.48
N ARG A 160 -17.32 9.17 1.70
CA ARG A 160 -16.36 8.21 2.25
C ARG A 160 -16.86 6.80 2.01
N ILE A 161 -16.01 5.95 1.47
CA ILE A 161 -16.32 4.53 1.22
C ILE A 161 -15.74 3.73 2.40
N PRO A 162 -16.55 2.90 3.10
CA PRO A 162 -16.01 2.05 4.16
C PRO A 162 -14.92 1.12 3.60
N PHE A 163 -13.85 0.98 4.36
CA PHE A 163 -12.67 0.21 4.01
C PHE A 163 -12.31 -0.73 5.15
N LEU A 164 -11.90 -1.96 4.82
CA LEU A 164 -11.26 -2.90 5.74
C LEU A 164 -10.01 -3.47 5.07
N SER A 165 -8.94 -3.68 5.85
CA SER A 165 -7.85 -4.55 5.39
C SER A 165 -8.25 -6.02 5.48
N ALA A 166 -7.53 -6.90 4.79
CA ALA A 166 -7.72 -8.34 4.96
C ALA A 166 -7.45 -8.78 6.40
N MET A 167 -6.45 -8.18 7.04
CA MET A 167 -6.17 -8.38 8.47
C MET A 167 -7.42 -8.13 9.33
N ALA A 168 -8.10 -7.00 9.13
CA ALA A 168 -9.30 -6.65 9.88
C ALA A 168 -10.51 -7.53 9.52
N MET A 169 -10.68 -7.87 8.24
CA MET A 169 -11.76 -8.73 7.76
C MET A 169 -11.68 -10.13 8.39
N MET A 170 -10.48 -10.69 8.50
CA MET A 170 -10.24 -12.02 9.05
C MET A 170 -10.09 -12.02 10.58
N GLY A 171 -10.12 -10.85 11.24
CA GLY A 171 -9.92 -10.73 12.68
C GLY A 171 -8.49 -11.05 13.15
N ALA A 172 -7.51 -11.05 12.24
CA ALA A 172 -6.11 -11.32 12.53
C ALA A 172 -5.44 -10.17 13.30
N ARG A 173 -4.40 -10.50 14.07
CA ARG A 173 -3.62 -9.52 14.83
C ARG A 173 -2.37 -9.07 14.05
N ASP A 174 -1.84 -7.92 14.42
CA ASP A 174 -0.58 -7.45 13.83
C ASP A 174 0.57 -8.44 14.13
N GLY A 175 1.34 -8.76 13.10
CA GLY A 175 2.37 -9.81 13.15
C GLY A 175 1.87 -11.25 13.00
N GLU A 176 0.55 -11.49 12.99
CA GLU A 176 -0.02 -12.80 12.66
C GLU A 176 0.09 -13.05 11.15
N ARG A 177 0.49 -14.27 10.78
CA ARG A 177 0.49 -14.70 9.39
C ARG A 177 -0.89 -15.20 9.01
N GLY A 178 -1.35 -14.79 7.83
CA GLY A 178 -2.50 -15.40 7.17
C GLY A 178 -2.11 -15.83 5.76
N SER A 179 -3.08 -16.39 5.05
CA SER A 179 -2.90 -16.98 3.74
C SER A 179 -3.86 -16.40 2.70
N TYR A 180 -3.47 -16.45 1.43
CA TYR A 180 -4.36 -16.04 0.35
C TYR A 180 -5.65 -16.88 0.27
N PRO A 181 -5.65 -18.21 0.51
CA PRO A 181 -6.88 -18.98 0.64
C PRO A 181 -7.83 -18.45 1.71
N GLU A 182 -7.35 -18.05 2.89
CA GLU A 182 -8.20 -17.44 3.92
C GLU A 182 -8.78 -16.09 3.48
N ILE A 183 -8.02 -15.31 2.70
CA ILE A 183 -8.55 -14.08 2.08
C ILE A 183 -9.65 -14.44 1.07
N VAL A 184 -9.52 -15.52 0.31
CA VAL A 184 -10.56 -16.00 -0.60
C VAL A 184 -11.80 -16.46 0.16
N ASP A 185 -11.65 -17.14 1.30
CA ASP A 185 -12.77 -17.53 2.16
C ASP A 185 -13.53 -16.29 2.67
N ALA A 186 -12.81 -15.25 3.12
CA ALA A 186 -13.41 -13.99 3.51
C ALA A 186 -14.14 -13.28 2.35
N ILE A 187 -13.58 -13.36 1.12
CA ILE A 187 -14.23 -12.88 -0.11
C ILE A 187 -15.50 -13.68 -0.42
N ALA A 188 -15.49 -15.00 -0.20
CA ALA A 188 -16.65 -15.86 -0.45
C ALA A 188 -17.77 -15.59 0.57
N GLU A 189 -17.42 -15.36 1.84
CA GLU A 189 -18.38 -15.14 2.93
C GLU A 189 -19.01 -13.73 2.88
N HIS A 190 -18.20 -12.70 2.59
CA HIS A 190 -18.61 -11.31 2.74
C HIS A 190 -18.62 -10.51 1.43
N GLY A 191 -18.16 -11.11 0.33
CA GLY A 191 -17.89 -10.42 -0.92
C GLY A 191 -19.13 -10.23 -1.80
N ALA A 192 -19.20 -9.07 -2.44
CA ALA A 192 -20.20 -8.73 -3.43
C ALA A 192 -20.05 -9.48 -4.75
N ARG A 193 -18.82 -9.84 -5.09
CA ARG A 193 -18.46 -10.47 -6.37
C ARG A 193 -17.40 -11.54 -6.14
N GLY A 194 -17.73 -12.50 -5.26
CA GLY A 194 -16.76 -13.44 -4.69
C GLY A 194 -15.81 -14.10 -5.71
N LYS A 195 -16.36 -14.65 -6.80
CA LYS A 195 -15.55 -15.29 -7.85
C LYS A 195 -14.68 -14.31 -8.63
N GLU A 196 -15.21 -13.14 -8.99
CA GLU A 196 -14.45 -12.11 -9.71
C GLU A 196 -13.30 -11.57 -8.85
N ASP A 197 -13.57 -11.31 -7.58
CA ASP A 197 -12.59 -10.79 -6.62
C ASP A 197 -11.54 -11.85 -6.27
N ALA A 198 -11.89 -13.14 -6.20
CA ALA A 198 -10.93 -14.23 -6.07
C ALA A 198 -9.99 -14.32 -7.29
N HIS A 199 -10.52 -14.18 -8.50
CA HIS A 199 -9.71 -14.15 -9.73
C HIS A 199 -8.80 -12.92 -9.79
N ALA A 200 -9.32 -11.76 -9.39
CA ALA A 200 -8.53 -10.53 -9.29
C ALA A 200 -7.43 -10.63 -8.22
N LEU A 201 -7.72 -11.29 -7.09
CA LEU A 201 -6.73 -11.58 -6.06
C LEU A 201 -5.64 -12.50 -6.60
N TYR A 202 -5.99 -13.59 -7.29
CA TYR A 202 -5.02 -14.49 -7.93
C TYR A 202 -4.08 -13.74 -8.87
N ARG A 203 -4.62 -12.87 -9.74
CA ARG A 203 -3.82 -12.01 -10.63
C ARG A 203 -2.87 -11.09 -9.85
N ARG A 204 -3.29 -10.57 -8.70
CA ARG A 204 -2.42 -9.78 -7.80
C ARG A 204 -1.32 -10.63 -7.17
N VAL A 205 -1.59 -11.87 -6.77
CA VAL A 205 -0.55 -12.77 -6.22
C VAL A 205 0.48 -13.13 -7.28
N VAL A 206 0.03 -13.46 -8.50
CA VAL A 206 0.92 -13.68 -9.66
C VAL A 206 1.84 -12.48 -9.85
N PHE A 207 1.28 -11.26 -9.81
CA PHE A 207 2.06 -10.04 -9.94
C PHE A 207 3.07 -9.89 -8.80
N ASN A 208 2.65 -10.05 -7.54
CA ASN A 208 3.55 -9.99 -6.38
C ASN A 208 4.72 -10.98 -6.52
N VAL A 209 4.45 -12.20 -7.00
CA VAL A 209 5.48 -13.20 -7.25
C VAL A 209 6.46 -12.73 -8.32
N LEU A 210 5.95 -12.24 -9.44
CA LEU A 210 6.76 -11.85 -10.61
C LEU A 210 7.55 -10.55 -10.47
N ILE A 211 7.22 -9.71 -9.49
CA ILE A 211 7.99 -8.50 -9.16
C ILE A 211 8.74 -8.62 -7.83
N SER A 212 8.72 -9.79 -7.19
CA SER A 212 9.29 -10.00 -5.85
C SER A 212 8.78 -8.99 -4.81
N ASN A 213 7.47 -8.69 -4.82
CA ASN A 213 6.83 -7.87 -3.80
C ASN A 213 6.60 -8.70 -2.53
N VAL A 214 7.66 -8.89 -1.76
CA VAL A 214 7.70 -9.79 -0.60
C VAL A 214 7.11 -9.20 0.67
N ASP A 215 6.78 -7.90 0.69
CA ASP A 215 6.23 -7.20 1.87
C ASP A 215 4.69 -7.14 1.83
N ASP A 216 4.04 -8.12 1.23
CA ASP A 216 2.61 -8.20 0.93
C ASP A 216 1.74 -8.63 2.13
N HIS A 217 1.94 -8.00 3.27
CA HIS A 217 1.20 -8.28 4.50
C HIS A 217 -0.33 -8.13 4.33
N LEU A 218 -1.11 -8.77 5.22
CA LEU A 218 -2.58 -8.67 5.24
C LEU A 218 -3.14 -7.23 5.33
N ARG A 219 -2.33 -6.27 5.78
CA ARG A 219 -2.67 -4.82 5.78
C ARG A 219 -2.58 -4.15 4.40
N ASN A 220 -1.91 -4.78 3.43
CA ASN A 220 -1.72 -4.30 2.06
C ASN A 220 -2.75 -4.89 1.09
N HIS A 221 -3.64 -5.76 1.59
CA HIS A 221 -4.85 -6.20 0.92
C HIS A 221 -6.04 -5.55 1.61
N GLY A 222 -6.99 -5.04 0.83
CA GLY A 222 -8.14 -4.36 1.41
C GLY A 222 -9.40 -4.52 0.59
N PHE A 223 -10.50 -4.12 1.19
CA PHE A 223 -11.85 -4.27 0.69
C PHE A 223 -12.63 -2.97 0.85
N LEU A 224 -13.47 -2.66 -0.12
CA LEU A 224 -14.37 -1.51 -0.13
C LEU A 224 -15.82 -1.99 0.00
N TRP A 225 -16.61 -1.28 0.80
CA TRP A 225 -18.02 -1.63 0.99
C TRP A 225 -18.87 -1.12 -0.17
N SER A 226 -19.53 -2.05 -0.85
CA SER A 226 -20.41 -1.80 -2.00
C SER A 226 -21.90 -1.78 -1.59
N GLY A 227 -22.20 -1.40 -0.35
CA GLY A 227 -23.57 -1.34 0.16
C GLY A 227 -24.19 -2.73 0.30
N LYS A 228 -25.46 -2.87 -0.13
CA LYS A 228 -26.17 -4.16 -0.05
C LYS A 228 -25.50 -5.30 -0.83
N ALA A 229 -24.63 -4.97 -1.77
CA ALA A 229 -23.92 -5.97 -2.54
C ALA A 229 -22.89 -6.73 -1.67
N GLY A 230 -22.28 -6.08 -0.66
CA GLY A 230 -21.21 -6.68 0.14
C GLY A 230 -19.87 -5.96 -0.02
N TRP A 231 -18.78 -6.61 0.38
CA TRP A 231 -17.42 -6.09 0.24
C TRP A 231 -16.83 -6.41 -1.14
N SER A 232 -15.97 -5.55 -1.68
CA SER A 232 -15.27 -5.83 -2.94
C SER A 232 -13.78 -5.60 -2.80
N LEU A 233 -12.96 -6.40 -3.48
CA LEU A 233 -11.51 -6.22 -3.43
C LEU A 233 -11.14 -4.79 -3.88
N SER A 234 -10.41 -4.08 -3.02
CA SER A 234 -9.94 -2.72 -3.31
C SER A 234 -8.89 -2.72 -4.44
N PRO A 235 -8.60 -1.57 -5.07
CA PRO A 235 -7.42 -1.43 -5.91
C PRO A 235 -6.12 -1.88 -5.20
N ALA A 236 -5.11 -2.30 -5.95
CA ALA A 236 -3.79 -2.64 -5.40
C ALA A 236 -3.03 -1.38 -5.03
N TYR A 237 -2.37 -1.39 -3.87
CA TYR A 237 -1.58 -0.28 -3.35
C TYR A 237 -0.36 -0.83 -2.61
N ASP A 238 0.67 0.01 -2.42
CA ASP A 238 1.89 -0.35 -1.68
C ASP A 238 2.67 -1.51 -2.33
N LEU A 239 2.73 -1.51 -3.67
CA LEU A 239 3.47 -2.51 -4.45
C LEU A 239 4.94 -2.08 -4.56
N ASN A 240 5.84 -2.88 -3.98
CA ASN A 240 7.27 -2.56 -3.95
C ASN A 240 8.10 -3.77 -4.40
N PRO A 241 8.71 -3.75 -5.59
CA PRO A 241 9.66 -4.77 -5.99
C PRO A 241 10.85 -4.79 -5.04
N VAL A 242 11.36 -5.97 -4.68
CA VAL A 242 12.51 -6.09 -3.77
C VAL A 242 13.59 -6.98 -4.40
N PRO A 243 14.83 -6.49 -4.55
CA PRO A 243 15.95 -7.31 -5.02
C PRO A 243 16.23 -8.49 -4.08
N THR A 244 16.62 -9.63 -4.65
CA THR A 244 16.80 -10.89 -3.90
C THR A 244 17.92 -10.85 -2.86
N ASP A 245 18.89 -9.96 -3.02
CA ASP A 245 19.97 -9.73 -2.05
C ASP A 245 19.54 -8.83 -0.87
N VAL A 246 18.45 -8.07 -1.02
CA VAL A 246 17.86 -7.24 0.06
C VAL A 246 16.96 -8.10 0.95
N LYS A 247 16.07 -8.89 0.35
CA LYS A 247 15.23 -9.87 1.04
C LYS A 247 15.12 -11.14 0.21
N ALA A 248 15.08 -12.28 0.90
CA ALA A 248 14.73 -13.54 0.27
C ALA A 248 13.31 -13.47 -0.33
N ARG A 249 13.08 -14.22 -1.42
CA ARG A 249 11.79 -14.31 -2.11
C ARG A 249 10.81 -15.18 -1.32
N VAL A 250 10.36 -14.65 -0.19
CA VAL A 250 9.36 -15.22 0.71
C VAL A 250 8.34 -14.12 1.01
N LEU A 251 7.08 -14.35 0.66
CA LEU A 251 5.98 -13.43 0.88
C LEU A 251 5.65 -13.31 2.37
N SER A 252 5.06 -12.18 2.76
CA SER A 252 4.54 -11.99 4.13
C SER A 252 3.20 -12.70 4.32
N THR A 253 2.43 -12.89 3.25
CA THR A 253 1.20 -13.69 3.23
C THR A 253 1.46 -15.04 2.57
N ASN A 254 0.99 -16.15 3.17
CA ASN A 254 1.18 -17.48 2.61
C ASN A 254 0.41 -17.64 1.28
N ILE A 255 1.03 -18.28 0.28
CA ILE A 255 0.45 -18.55 -1.04
C ILE A 255 -0.62 -19.62 -0.97
N ASP A 256 -0.32 -20.73 -0.31
CA ASP A 256 -1.32 -21.69 0.15
C ASP A 256 -1.54 -21.51 1.66
N LEU A 257 -2.11 -22.49 2.35
CA LEU A 257 -2.39 -22.39 3.78
C LEU A 257 -1.12 -22.29 4.64
N ASP A 258 0.01 -22.85 4.18
CA ASP A 258 1.17 -23.13 5.03
C ASP A 258 2.47 -22.47 4.53
N GLU A 259 2.61 -22.28 3.22
CA GLU A 259 3.86 -21.91 2.57
C GLU A 259 3.81 -20.51 1.95
N SER A 260 4.85 -19.72 2.21
CA SER A 260 5.03 -18.33 1.73
C SER A 260 6.14 -18.20 0.70
N THR A 261 6.71 -19.31 0.22
CA THR A 261 7.74 -19.29 -0.82
C THR A 261 7.17 -18.57 -2.05
N CYS A 262 7.84 -17.51 -2.48
CA CYS A 262 7.41 -16.70 -3.62
C CYS A 262 7.64 -17.49 -4.92
N SER A 263 6.67 -18.33 -5.27
CA SER A 263 6.78 -19.37 -6.31
C SER A 263 5.51 -19.47 -7.14
N LEU A 264 5.66 -19.50 -8.46
CA LEU A 264 4.53 -19.79 -9.34
C LEU A 264 4.12 -21.26 -9.35
N ASP A 265 4.99 -22.20 -8.94
CA ASP A 265 4.59 -23.62 -8.85
C ASP A 265 3.60 -23.79 -7.70
N LEU A 266 3.93 -23.18 -6.57
CA LEU A 266 3.07 -23.16 -5.39
C LEU A 266 1.73 -22.46 -5.70
N LEU A 267 1.77 -21.29 -6.34
CA LEU A 267 0.55 -20.56 -6.68
C LEU A 267 -0.30 -21.25 -7.75
N GLU A 268 0.31 -21.91 -8.73
CA GLU A 268 -0.41 -22.70 -9.74
C GLU A 268 -1.11 -23.91 -9.10
N ALA A 269 -0.43 -24.61 -8.19
CA ALA A 269 -1.01 -25.70 -7.40
C ALA A 269 -2.16 -25.22 -6.50
N ALA A 270 -2.05 -24.03 -5.93
CA ALA A 270 -3.08 -23.40 -5.10
C ALA A 270 -4.26 -22.79 -5.91
N SER A 271 -4.27 -22.88 -7.25
CA SER A 271 -5.25 -22.16 -8.08
C SER A 271 -6.71 -22.52 -7.82
N GLU A 272 -6.99 -23.74 -7.35
CA GLU A 272 -8.35 -24.18 -7.02
C GLU A 272 -8.96 -23.40 -5.84
N TYR A 273 -8.15 -22.96 -4.87
CA TYR A 273 -8.60 -22.09 -3.77
C TYR A 273 -9.21 -20.79 -4.31
N PHE A 274 -8.74 -20.31 -5.46
CA PHE A 274 -9.22 -19.08 -6.10
C PHE A 274 -10.38 -19.34 -7.08
N ALA A 275 -10.99 -20.53 -7.05
CA ALA A 275 -12.04 -20.94 -7.99
C ALA A 275 -11.62 -20.83 -9.46
N LEU A 276 -10.35 -21.14 -9.75
CA LEU A 276 -9.78 -21.20 -11.09
C LEU A 276 -9.48 -22.65 -11.50
N THR A 277 -9.74 -22.95 -12.76
CA THR A 277 -9.14 -24.14 -13.39
C THR A 277 -7.66 -23.86 -13.70
N LEU A 278 -6.87 -24.92 -13.82
CA LEU A 278 -5.45 -24.81 -14.19
C LEU A 278 -5.24 -24.03 -15.49
N ALA A 279 -6.11 -24.21 -16.49
CA ALA A 279 -6.04 -23.49 -17.75
C ALA A 279 -6.26 -21.97 -17.57
N GLN A 280 -7.20 -21.56 -16.72
CA GLN A 280 -7.45 -20.16 -16.42
C GLN A 280 -6.30 -19.54 -15.62
N ALA A 281 -5.79 -20.26 -14.61
CA ALA A 281 -4.64 -19.86 -13.81
C ALA A 281 -3.40 -19.59 -14.68
N ARG A 282 -3.07 -20.53 -15.58
CA ARG A 282 -1.97 -20.40 -16.55
C ARG A 282 -2.18 -19.25 -17.53
N GLY A 283 -3.43 -18.98 -17.94
CA GLY A 283 -3.78 -17.80 -18.73
C GLY A 283 -3.40 -16.51 -18.00
N ILE A 284 -3.82 -16.36 -16.74
CA ILE A 284 -3.49 -15.20 -15.92
C ILE A 284 -1.97 -15.07 -15.73
N ILE A 285 -1.27 -16.17 -15.44
CA ILE A 285 0.19 -16.18 -15.27
C ILE A 285 0.89 -15.62 -16.51
N ARG A 286 0.51 -16.11 -17.70
CA ARG A 286 1.08 -15.66 -18.99
C ARG A 286 0.82 -14.18 -19.25
N ASP A 287 -0.40 -13.72 -19.01
CA ASP A 287 -0.78 -12.31 -19.21
C ASP A 287 0.09 -11.38 -18.35
N VAL A 288 0.20 -11.69 -17.06
CA VAL A 288 0.97 -10.87 -16.12
C VAL A 288 2.46 -10.93 -16.44
N ALA A 289 3.00 -12.12 -16.76
CA ALA A 289 4.39 -12.31 -17.13
C ALA A 289 4.79 -11.54 -18.39
N THR A 290 3.91 -11.50 -19.40
CA THR A 290 4.14 -10.72 -20.62
C THR A 290 4.32 -9.24 -20.31
N VAL A 291 3.54 -8.71 -19.37
CA VAL A 291 3.63 -7.32 -18.94
C VAL A 291 4.85 -7.07 -18.06
N THR A 292 5.09 -7.91 -17.05
CA THR A 292 6.23 -7.73 -16.13
C THR A 292 7.57 -7.90 -16.84
N ALA A 293 7.65 -8.68 -17.92
CA ALA A 293 8.85 -8.74 -18.78
C ALA A 293 9.24 -7.36 -19.38
N THR A 294 8.31 -6.40 -19.47
CA THR A 294 8.58 -5.04 -19.97
C THR A 294 9.06 -4.07 -18.88
N TRP A 295 9.39 -4.56 -17.69
CA TRP A 295 9.72 -3.73 -16.53
C TRP A 295 10.85 -2.72 -16.79
N ARG A 296 11.88 -3.08 -17.55
CA ARG A 296 13.00 -2.19 -17.87
C ARG A 296 12.55 -0.98 -18.68
N ASP A 297 11.65 -1.18 -19.64
CA ASP A 297 11.15 -0.09 -20.48
C ASP A 297 10.16 0.79 -19.70
N THR A 298 9.34 0.18 -18.83
CA THR A 298 8.49 0.95 -17.92
C THR A 298 9.34 1.78 -16.94
N ALA A 299 10.41 1.22 -16.38
CA ALA A 299 11.33 1.94 -15.50
C ALA A 299 12.01 3.12 -16.19
N LYS A 300 12.50 2.95 -17.42
CA LYS A 300 13.04 4.06 -18.23
C LYS A 300 11.99 5.14 -18.49
N ALA A 301 10.76 4.75 -18.83
CA ALA A 301 9.67 5.69 -19.09
C ALA A 301 9.21 6.48 -17.86
N VAL A 302 9.39 5.91 -16.66
CA VAL A 302 9.17 6.61 -15.38
C VAL A 302 10.33 7.56 -15.04
N GLY A 303 11.51 7.34 -15.62
CA GLY A 303 12.71 8.15 -15.36
C GLY A 303 13.68 7.52 -14.36
N ALA A 304 13.57 6.21 -14.10
CA ALA A 304 14.49 5.51 -13.22
C ALA A 304 15.94 5.56 -13.75
N ARG A 305 16.90 5.75 -12.84
CA ARG A 305 18.32 5.82 -13.17
C ARG A 305 18.83 4.46 -13.67
N GLY A 306 19.74 4.45 -14.63
CA GLY A 306 20.31 3.20 -15.18
C GLY A 306 20.98 2.31 -14.13
N SER A 307 21.60 2.91 -13.11
CA SER A 307 22.16 2.20 -11.96
C SER A 307 21.07 1.51 -11.12
N GLU A 308 19.94 2.18 -10.88
CA GLU A 308 18.80 1.58 -10.17
C GLU A 308 18.13 0.49 -11.01
N ILE A 309 17.98 0.69 -12.32
CA ILE A 309 17.47 -0.35 -13.23
C ILE A 309 18.37 -1.60 -13.18
N THR A 310 19.67 -1.44 -12.98
CA THR A 310 20.57 -2.58 -12.78
C THR A 310 20.40 -3.19 -11.40
N ARG A 311 20.32 -2.35 -10.35
CA ARG A 311 20.11 -2.76 -8.95
C ARG A 311 18.86 -3.62 -8.76
N MET A 312 17.79 -3.31 -9.48
CA MET A 312 16.49 -3.97 -9.36
C MET A 312 16.33 -5.21 -10.24
N ALA A 313 17.33 -5.56 -11.05
CA ALA A 313 17.22 -6.67 -11.99
C ALA A 313 16.75 -7.97 -11.33
N SER A 314 17.31 -8.34 -10.18
CA SER A 314 16.96 -9.58 -9.48
C SER A 314 15.52 -9.61 -8.94
N ALA A 315 14.87 -8.46 -8.75
CA ALA A 315 13.47 -8.40 -8.34
C ALA A 315 12.51 -8.90 -9.43
N PHE A 316 12.91 -8.80 -10.71
CA PHE A 316 12.08 -9.15 -11.87
C PHE A 316 12.66 -10.30 -12.71
N GLU A 317 13.98 -10.41 -12.80
CA GLU A 317 14.70 -11.38 -13.64
C GLU A 317 15.09 -12.62 -12.83
N HIS A 318 14.15 -13.56 -12.75
CA HIS A 318 14.32 -14.82 -12.01
C HIS A 318 13.61 -15.98 -12.71
N SER A 319 13.80 -17.20 -12.19
CA SER A 319 13.28 -18.43 -12.78
C SER A 319 11.77 -18.44 -12.99
N ASP A 320 10.98 -17.88 -12.06
CA ASP A 320 9.52 -17.83 -12.22
C ASP A 320 9.08 -17.03 -13.46
N LEU A 321 9.73 -15.90 -13.77
CA LEU A 321 9.39 -15.12 -14.96
C LEU A 321 9.70 -15.92 -16.22
N ASN A 322 10.88 -16.54 -16.28
CA ASN A 322 11.27 -17.38 -17.41
C ASN A 322 10.28 -18.53 -17.63
N ARG A 323 9.86 -19.20 -16.56
CA ARG A 323 8.84 -20.25 -16.63
C ARG A 323 7.51 -19.69 -17.13
N ALA A 324 7.01 -18.61 -16.54
CA ALA A 324 5.72 -18.04 -16.87
C ALA A 324 5.58 -17.64 -18.35
N LEU A 325 6.68 -17.22 -18.99
CA LEU A 325 6.74 -16.90 -20.41
C LEU A 325 6.72 -18.14 -21.34
N THR A 326 6.89 -19.34 -20.79
CA THR A 326 6.90 -20.62 -21.54
C THR A 326 5.63 -21.47 -21.34
N VAL A 327 4.76 -21.08 -20.41
CA VAL A 327 3.48 -21.73 -20.07
C VAL A 327 2.36 -21.26 -21.01
#